data_AF-A0A963FU60-F1
#
_entry.id   AF-A0A963FU60-F1
#
_cell.length_a   1.000
_cell.length_b   1.000
_cell.length_c   1.000
_cell.angle_alpha   90.00
_cell.angle_beta   90.00
_cell.angle_gamma   90.00
#
_symmetry.space_group_name_H-M   'P 1'
#
loop_
_entity.id
_entity.type
_entity.pdbx_description
1 polymer ?
#
loop_
_entity_poly.entity_id
_entity_poly.type
_entity_poly.pdbx_seq_one_letter_code
_entity_poly.pdbx_strand_id
1 'polypeptide(L)'
;MLVRRYEMPWRRAYEVYAGIAWWLALLYFLGVGVAGPLPRQLALPLALACFVMGALRVAQALRMLILRASLGGRGIEVIGTDDLARWYQDPTAIFLGFGFEWQPVHSQRLYELSKIDYREYAVSPHLLRLVGYDSKPQPDAEIGLPYIHGVEPKEGPLHRPLQNFEGGTLLVGTTQSGKGVALANLITQAIRRGDVVIVIDPKNSRRLKRVVERACADYREPDTFMEFHPAFPERGVRLDFTFNWQKPTEIASRIQSIMPPDTAGAFSAFGWDAVNVVVQGLVEIEERPNLVKLTKYIEGGIEPVLEGSLLRYYDQTLGAGWRELPEMKKLLNDAHRGNLKRPSEAASAGLMAFVAYYEHHIAQNQRNKVID
;
A
#
# COMPACT_ATOMS: atom_id res chain seq x y z
N MET A 1 26.54 -24.96 -26.48
CA MET A 1 25.27 -25.70 -26.35
C MET A 1 25.08 -26.05 -24.88
N LEU A 2 24.28 -25.27 -24.14
CA LEU A 2 23.85 -25.70 -22.81
C LEU A 2 22.91 -26.87 -23.02
N VAL A 3 23.40 -28.11 -22.86
CA VAL A 3 22.57 -29.31 -22.88
C VAL A 3 21.67 -29.21 -21.64
N ARG A 4 20.52 -28.56 -21.82
CA ARG A 4 19.52 -28.42 -20.77
C ARG A 4 18.99 -29.82 -20.50
N ARG A 5 19.16 -30.29 -19.28
CA ARG A 5 18.68 -31.60 -18.86
C ARG A 5 17.16 -31.53 -18.77
N TYR A 6 16.47 -32.03 -19.79
CA TYR A 6 15.02 -32.13 -19.79
C TYR A 6 14.59 -33.09 -18.67
N GLU A 7 13.81 -32.60 -17.71
CA GLU A 7 13.22 -33.39 -16.64
C GLU A 7 11.70 -33.47 -16.85
N MET A 8 11.15 -34.69 -16.80
CA MET A 8 9.71 -34.97 -16.74
C MET A 8 9.37 -35.56 -15.36
N PRO A 9 9.16 -34.70 -14.35
CA PRO A 9 8.95 -35.15 -12.98
C PRO A 9 7.50 -35.54 -12.68
N TRP A 10 6.58 -35.45 -13.65
CA TRP A 10 5.17 -35.73 -13.42
C TRP A 10 4.80 -37.10 -14.00
N ARG A 11 5.33 -38.14 -13.39
CA ARG A 11 5.08 -39.53 -13.78
C ARG A 11 4.99 -40.43 -12.56
N ARG A 12 4.60 -41.69 -12.78
CA ARG A 12 4.73 -42.72 -11.75
C ARG A 12 6.20 -42.91 -11.36
N ALA A 13 6.45 -43.13 -10.08
CA ALA A 13 7.78 -43.37 -9.53
C ALA A 13 8.23 -44.80 -9.81
N TYR A 14 8.55 -45.10 -11.07
CA TYR A 14 8.97 -46.44 -11.50
C TYR A 14 10.24 -46.95 -10.80
N GLU A 15 11.01 -46.02 -10.25
CA GLU A 15 12.17 -46.28 -9.40
C GLU A 15 11.82 -47.09 -8.16
N VAL A 16 10.59 -47.03 -7.66
CA VAL A 16 10.11 -47.89 -6.57
C VAL A 16 10.12 -49.34 -7.01
N TYR A 17 9.55 -49.66 -8.18
CA TYR A 17 9.54 -51.04 -8.71
C TYR A 17 10.95 -51.53 -9.02
N ALA A 18 11.80 -50.68 -9.61
CA ALA A 18 13.19 -51.01 -9.85
C ALA A 18 13.95 -51.25 -8.54
N GLY A 19 13.71 -50.44 -7.51
CA GLY A 19 14.26 -50.61 -6.18
C GLY A 19 13.84 -51.95 -5.57
N ILE A 20 12.55 -52.29 -5.61
CA ILE A 20 12.03 -53.58 -5.15
C ILE A 20 12.76 -54.74 -5.86
N ALA A 21 12.93 -54.67 -7.18
CA ALA A 21 13.65 -55.70 -7.92
C ALA A 21 15.11 -55.86 -7.47
N TRP A 22 15.83 -54.76 -7.25
CA TRP A 22 17.21 -54.80 -6.73
C TRP A 22 17.29 -55.32 -5.30
N TRP A 23 16.32 -54.99 -4.44
CA TRP A 23 16.23 -55.52 -3.09
C TRP A 23 15.89 -57.02 -3.07
N LEU A 24 15.01 -57.50 -3.95
CA LEU A 24 14.74 -58.92 -4.12
C LEU A 24 15.98 -59.68 -4.65
N ALA A 25 16.71 -59.10 -5.60
CA ALA A 25 17.98 -59.65 -6.09
C ALA A 25 19.04 -59.71 -4.99
N LEU A 26 19.12 -58.68 -4.14
CA LEU A 26 19.97 -58.68 -2.96
C LEU A 26 19.63 -59.87 -2.04
N LEU A 27 18.36 -60.03 -1.68
CA LEU A 27 17.90 -61.13 -0.83
C LEU A 27 18.20 -62.50 -1.46
N TYR A 28 18.04 -62.63 -2.78
CA TYR A 28 18.39 -63.84 -3.50
C TYR A 28 19.89 -64.17 -3.41
N PHE A 29 20.78 -63.22 -3.72
CA PHE A 29 22.23 -63.48 -3.66
C PHE A 29 22.73 -63.71 -2.23
N LEU A 30 22.15 -63.05 -1.23
CA LEU A 30 22.42 -63.35 0.17
C LEU A 30 21.96 -64.77 0.54
N GLY A 31 20.75 -65.15 0.12
CA GLY A 31 20.19 -66.48 0.38
C GLY A 31 21.01 -67.61 -0.24
N VAL A 32 21.40 -67.47 -1.51
CA VAL A 32 22.24 -68.45 -2.21
C VAL A 32 23.67 -68.48 -1.64
N GLY A 33 24.22 -67.35 -1.22
CA GLY A 33 25.53 -67.30 -0.55
C GLY A 33 25.55 -67.97 0.83
N VAL A 34 24.41 -67.99 1.53
CA VAL A 34 24.23 -68.70 2.81
C VAL A 34 23.96 -70.19 2.60
N ALA A 35 23.06 -70.53 1.68
CA ALA A 35 22.66 -71.91 1.40
C ALA A 35 23.78 -72.74 0.75
N GLY A 36 24.78 -72.10 0.15
CA GLY A 36 25.93 -72.77 -0.45
C GLY A 36 25.91 -73.08 -1.97
N PRO A 37 24.84 -72.87 -2.77
CA PRO A 37 24.91 -73.10 -4.21
C PRO A 37 25.86 -72.16 -4.97
N LEU A 38 26.20 -70.99 -4.40
CA LEU A 38 27.16 -70.04 -4.98
C LEU A 38 28.27 -69.73 -3.97
N PRO A 39 29.56 -69.78 -4.36
CA PRO A 39 30.65 -69.40 -3.49
C PRO A 39 30.48 -67.97 -2.94
N ARG A 40 30.71 -67.78 -1.65
CA ARG A 40 30.55 -66.47 -0.97
C ARG A 40 31.39 -65.37 -1.61
N GLN A 41 32.55 -65.72 -2.19
CA GLN A 41 33.43 -64.80 -2.91
C GLN A 41 32.77 -64.17 -4.15
N LEU A 42 31.77 -64.84 -4.76
CA LEU A 42 30.98 -64.33 -5.88
C LEU A 42 29.63 -63.76 -5.42
N ALA A 43 29.01 -64.40 -4.43
CA ALA A 43 27.72 -63.97 -3.90
C ALA A 43 27.79 -62.58 -3.22
N LEU A 44 28.84 -62.31 -2.44
CA LEU A 44 28.97 -61.05 -1.69
C LEU A 44 29.16 -59.81 -2.59
N PRO A 45 30.04 -59.80 -3.61
CA PRO A 45 30.12 -58.68 -4.54
C PRO A 45 28.82 -58.41 -5.30
N LEU A 46 28.11 -59.47 -5.74
CA LEU A 46 26.82 -59.34 -6.41
C LEU A 46 25.74 -58.79 -5.48
N ALA A 47 25.71 -59.26 -4.22
CA ALA A 47 24.85 -58.71 -3.18
C ALA A 47 25.16 -57.23 -2.94
N LEU A 48 26.44 -56.85 -2.79
CA LEU A 48 26.85 -55.46 -2.60
C LEU A 48 26.43 -54.57 -3.79
N ALA A 49 26.61 -55.04 -5.02
CA ALA A 49 26.17 -54.32 -6.21
C ALA A 49 24.64 -54.13 -6.21
N CYS A 50 23.88 -55.17 -5.86
CA CYS A 50 22.43 -55.07 -5.74
C CYS A 50 21.99 -54.10 -4.64
N PHE A 51 22.69 -54.09 -3.50
CA PHE A 51 22.45 -53.14 -2.41
C PHE A 51 22.69 -51.70 -2.86
N VAL A 52 23.84 -51.41 -3.48
CA VAL A 52 24.17 -50.06 -3.96
C VAL A 52 23.14 -49.60 -5.00
N MET A 53 22.79 -50.45 -5.97
CA MET A 53 21.78 -50.12 -6.97
C MET A 53 20.39 -49.94 -6.36
N GLY A 54 20.00 -50.79 -5.39
CA GLY A 54 18.76 -50.66 -4.64
C GLY A 54 18.68 -49.35 -3.87
N ALA A 55 19.74 -48.97 -3.16
CA ALA A 55 19.83 -47.70 -2.44
C ALA A 55 19.74 -46.49 -3.39
N LEU A 56 20.43 -46.54 -4.54
CA LEU A 56 20.36 -45.49 -5.57
C LEU A 56 18.93 -45.34 -6.13
N ARG A 57 18.24 -46.45 -6.41
CA ARG A 57 16.85 -46.42 -6.90
C ARG A 57 15.87 -45.92 -5.85
N VAL A 58 16.04 -46.31 -4.59
CA VAL A 58 15.24 -45.75 -3.48
C VAL A 58 15.47 -44.24 -3.35
N ALA A 59 16.71 -43.76 -3.44
CA ALA A 59 17.00 -42.32 -3.38
C ALA A 59 16.35 -41.55 -4.54
N GLN A 60 16.35 -42.10 -5.76
CA GLN A 60 15.66 -41.51 -6.91
C GLN A 60 14.13 -41.51 -6.72
N ALA A 61 13.56 -42.61 -6.21
CA ALA A 61 12.15 -42.72 -5.90
C ALA A 61 11.71 -41.68 -4.85
N LEU A 62 12.51 -41.51 -3.78
CA LEU A 62 12.22 -40.53 -2.73
C LEU A 62 12.20 -39.09 -3.28
N ARG A 63 13.20 -38.72 -4.11
CA ARG A 63 13.22 -37.39 -4.75
C ARG A 63 11.95 -37.13 -5.57
N MET A 64 11.52 -38.14 -6.32
CA MET A 64 10.31 -38.07 -7.14
C MET A 64 9.04 -37.94 -6.29
N LEU A 65 8.94 -38.71 -5.20
CA LEU A 65 7.80 -38.67 -4.30
C LEU A 65 7.72 -37.33 -3.56
N ILE A 66 8.85 -36.76 -3.14
CA ILE A 66 8.92 -35.42 -2.53
C ILE A 66 8.47 -34.35 -3.53
N LEU A 67 8.89 -34.42 -4.78
CA LEU A 67 8.48 -33.46 -5.81
C LEU A 67 6.99 -33.56 -6.16
N ARG A 68 6.41 -34.75 -6.09
CA ARG A 68 4.97 -34.94 -6.25
C ARG A 68 4.18 -34.50 -5.02
N ALA A 69 4.76 -34.63 -3.83
CA ALA A 69 4.18 -34.18 -2.59
C ALA A 69 3.98 -32.67 -2.53
N SER A 70 4.98 -31.92 -3.02
CA SER A 70 4.94 -30.46 -3.04
C SER A 70 3.80 -29.93 -3.91
N LEU A 71 3.24 -30.72 -4.84
CA LEU A 71 2.05 -30.34 -5.62
C LEU A 71 0.82 -30.06 -4.74
N GLY A 72 0.76 -30.63 -3.55
CA GLY A 72 -0.26 -30.28 -2.54
C GLY A 72 -0.11 -28.86 -1.99
N GLY A 73 0.99 -28.18 -2.30
CA GLY A 73 1.29 -26.83 -1.86
C GLY A 73 1.64 -26.72 -0.38
N ARG A 74 1.58 -25.48 0.11
CA ARG A 74 1.71 -25.12 1.52
C ARG A 74 0.39 -24.52 1.99
N GLY A 75 -0.13 -25.01 3.10
CA GLY A 75 -1.25 -24.37 3.80
C GLY A 75 -0.87 -22.98 4.30
N ILE A 76 -1.89 -22.19 4.64
CA ILE A 76 -1.72 -20.82 5.11
C ILE A 76 -0.80 -20.76 6.34
N GLU A 77 0.24 -19.94 6.23
CA GLU A 77 1.12 -19.61 7.34
C GLU A 77 0.66 -18.34 8.04
N VAL A 78 0.57 -18.39 9.36
CA VAL A 78 0.19 -17.25 10.21
C VAL A 78 1.41 -16.85 11.02
N ILE A 79 1.92 -15.65 10.74
CA ILE A 79 3.14 -15.11 11.35
C ILE A 79 2.76 -13.91 12.20
N GLY A 80 3.06 -13.99 13.50
CA GLY A 80 2.95 -12.84 14.41
C GLY A 80 4.07 -11.83 14.18
N THR A 81 3.95 -10.65 14.78
CA THR A 81 5.02 -9.63 14.75
C THR A 81 6.34 -10.19 15.29
N ASP A 82 6.34 -10.85 16.46
CA ASP A 82 7.55 -11.41 17.07
C ASP A 82 8.28 -12.45 16.20
N ASP A 83 7.53 -13.29 15.48
CA ASP A 83 8.12 -14.27 14.55
C ASP A 83 8.57 -13.61 13.26
N LEU A 84 7.80 -12.64 12.73
CA LEU A 84 8.21 -11.82 11.60
C LEU A 84 9.52 -11.09 11.90
N ALA A 85 9.71 -10.71 13.16
CA ALA A 85 10.91 -10.03 13.59
C ALA A 85 12.19 -10.86 13.43
N ARG A 86 12.08 -12.20 13.44
CA ARG A 86 13.23 -13.09 13.21
C ARG A 86 13.69 -13.10 11.76
N TRP A 87 12.78 -12.80 10.84
CA TRP A 87 13.04 -12.73 9.40
C TRP A 87 13.52 -11.35 8.96
N TYR A 88 13.33 -10.33 9.79
CA TYR A 88 13.90 -9.00 9.60
C TYR A 88 15.15 -8.85 10.50
N GLN A 89 16.30 -9.28 9.98
CA GLN A 89 17.60 -9.12 10.66
C GLN A 89 18.42 -7.96 10.08
N ASP A 90 18.23 -7.67 8.80
CA ASP A 90 18.92 -6.61 8.07
C ASP A 90 17.92 -5.49 7.71
N PRO A 91 18.09 -4.26 8.24
CA PRO A 91 17.22 -3.14 7.93
C PRO A 91 17.19 -2.73 6.45
N THR A 92 18.22 -3.10 5.69
CA THR A 92 18.36 -2.78 4.26
C THR A 92 17.67 -3.81 3.35
N ALA A 93 17.06 -4.85 3.94
CA ALA A 93 16.33 -5.88 3.21
C ALA A 93 14.86 -5.97 3.66
N ILE A 94 13.98 -6.28 2.71
CA ILE A 94 12.57 -6.55 2.95
C ILE A 94 12.32 -8.05 2.78
N PHE A 95 11.72 -8.66 3.79
CA PHE A 95 11.23 -10.02 3.74
C PHE A 95 9.87 -10.08 3.02
N LEU A 96 9.80 -10.84 1.92
CA LEU A 96 8.58 -10.99 1.12
C LEU A 96 7.70 -12.15 1.56
N GLY A 97 8.28 -13.16 2.20
CA GLY A 97 7.62 -14.42 2.52
C GLY A 97 8.52 -15.60 2.20
N PHE A 98 7.94 -16.80 2.22
CA PHE A 98 8.64 -18.03 1.87
C PHE A 98 8.36 -18.42 0.42
N GLY A 99 9.39 -18.90 -0.27
CA GLY A 99 9.32 -19.33 -1.66
C GLY A 99 10.69 -19.64 -2.22
N PHE A 100 10.86 -19.46 -3.51
CA PHE A 100 12.12 -19.75 -4.21
C PHE A 100 12.33 -18.77 -5.36
N GLU A 101 13.59 -18.65 -5.81
CA GLU A 101 13.89 -17.89 -7.01
C GLU A 101 13.38 -18.64 -8.24
N TRP A 102 12.63 -17.93 -9.09
CA TRP A 102 12.08 -18.54 -10.30
C TRP A 102 13.18 -18.77 -11.35
N GLN A 103 13.36 -20.03 -11.76
CA GLN A 103 14.38 -20.46 -12.70
C GLN A 103 13.73 -21.15 -13.91
N PRO A 104 14.44 -21.32 -15.04
CA PRO A 104 13.89 -21.98 -16.23
C PRO A 104 13.34 -23.39 -15.98
N VAL A 105 13.91 -24.13 -15.02
CA VAL A 105 13.41 -25.46 -14.61
C VAL A 105 12.02 -25.37 -14.00
N HIS A 106 11.70 -24.31 -13.25
CA HIS A 106 10.37 -24.09 -12.67
C HIS A 106 9.34 -23.79 -13.76
N SER A 107 9.70 -22.97 -14.77
CA SER A 107 8.86 -22.75 -15.95
C SER A 107 8.59 -24.03 -16.73
N GLN A 108 9.62 -24.86 -16.94
CA GLN A 108 9.46 -26.16 -17.61
C GLN A 108 8.53 -27.07 -16.81
N ARG A 109 8.77 -27.20 -15.49
CA ARG A 109 7.94 -27.99 -14.59
C ARG A 109 6.48 -27.55 -14.63
N LEU A 110 6.22 -26.24 -14.55
CA LEU A 110 4.88 -25.68 -14.65
C LEU A 110 4.23 -25.96 -16.01
N TYR A 111 4.99 -25.86 -17.10
CA TYR A 111 4.49 -26.17 -18.45
C TYR A 111 4.16 -27.65 -18.62
N GLU A 112 4.93 -28.56 -18.02
CA GLU A 112 4.58 -29.99 -18.04
C GLU A 112 3.38 -30.29 -17.13
N LEU A 113 3.18 -29.54 -16.03
CA LEU A 113 1.98 -29.65 -15.20
C LEU A 113 0.71 -29.24 -15.95
N SER A 114 0.77 -28.25 -16.84
CA SER A 114 -0.43 -27.79 -17.55
C SER A 114 -0.98 -28.82 -18.55
N LYS A 115 -0.24 -29.89 -18.84
CA LYS A 115 -0.64 -30.97 -19.77
C LYS A 115 -1.36 -32.13 -19.08
N ILE A 116 -1.41 -32.14 -17.76
CA ILE A 116 -1.89 -33.28 -16.96
C ILE A 116 -2.80 -32.81 -15.82
N ASP A 117 -3.61 -33.71 -15.27
CA ASP A 117 -4.23 -33.46 -13.98
C ASP A 117 -3.22 -33.78 -12.85
N TYR A 118 -2.70 -32.73 -12.21
CA TYR A 118 -1.71 -32.87 -11.13
C TYR A 118 -2.25 -33.66 -9.93
N ARG A 119 -3.57 -33.70 -9.72
CA ARG A 119 -4.21 -34.41 -8.60
C ARG A 119 -4.02 -35.91 -8.69
N GLU A 120 -3.94 -36.47 -9.90
CA GLU A 120 -3.64 -37.88 -10.12
C GLU A 120 -2.23 -38.27 -9.62
N TYR A 121 -1.33 -37.30 -9.56
CA TYR A 121 0.05 -37.49 -9.13
C TYR A 121 0.29 -37.12 -7.67
N ALA A 122 -0.69 -36.57 -6.97
CA ALA A 122 -0.58 -36.28 -5.54
C ALA A 122 -0.22 -37.56 -4.75
N VAL A 123 0.68 -37.43 -3.79
CA VAL A 123 1.10 -38.54 -2.92
C VAL A 123 0.33 -38.44 -1.60
N SER A 124 -0.06 -39.59 -1.04
CA SER A 124 -0.72 -39.64 0.26
C SER A 124 0.14 -38.95 1.34
N PRO A 125 -0.43 -38.02 2.15
CA PRO A 125 0.29 -37.36 3.24
C PRO A 125 0.91 -38.34 4.25
N HIS A 126 0.32 -39.51 4.45
CA HIS A 126 0.83 -40.51 5.39
C HIS A 126 2.15 -41.12 4.90
N LEU A 127 2.24 -41.44 3.61
CA LEU A 127 3.47 -41.97 3.00
C LEU A 127 4.61 -40.96 3.08
N LEU A 128 4.28 -39.67 2.99
CA LEU A 128 5.26 -38.59 3.04
C LEU A 128 5.79 -38.35 4.46
N ARG A 129 4.90 -38.36 5.46
CA ARG A 129 5.32 -38.30 6.86
C ARG A 129 6.21 -39.49 7.24
N LEU A 130 5.92 -40.69 6.73
CA LEU A 130 6.75 -41.88 6.96
C LEU A 130 8.18 -41.73 6.40
N VAL A 131 8.37 -40.95 5.34
CA VAL A 131 9.70 -40.67 4.76
C VAL A 131 10.30 -39.34 5.24
N GLY A 132 9.74 -38.76 6.31
CA GLY A 132 10.26 -37.54 6.95
C GLY A 132 9.93 -36.23 6.21
N TYR A 133 8.98 -36.24 5.27
CA TYR A 133 8.51 -35.04 4.59
C TYR A 133 7.18 -34.57 5.18
N ASP A 134 7.19 -33.39 5.82
CA ASP A 134 5.97 -32.74 6.32
C ASP A 134 5.36 -31.83 5.24
N SER A 135 4.36 -32.36 4.53
CA SER A 135 3.50 -31.56 3.66
C SER A 135 2.22 -31.18 4.39
N LYS A 136 1.92 -29.88 4.38
CA LYS A 136 0.63 -29.33 4.81
C LYS A 136 -0.10 -28.90 3.55
N PRO A 137 -0.83 -29.82 2.89
CA PRO A 137 -1.48 -29.48 1.63
C PRO A 137 -2.52 -28.39 1.84
N GLN A 138 -2.61 -27.48 0.87
CA GLN A 138 -3.63 -26.43 0.86
C GLN A 138 -5.02 -27.07 0.66
N PRO A 139 -6.01 -26.79 1.53
CA PRO A 139 -7.39 -27.22 1.32
C PRO A 139 -7.98 -26.66 0.01
N ASP A 140 -8.82 -27.45 -0.68
CA ASP A 140 -9.49 -27.03 -1.92
C ASP A 140 -10.40 -25.79 -1.76
N ALA A 141 -10.85 -25.51 -0.54
CA ALA A 141 -11.66 -24.33 -0.24
C ALA A 141 -10.84 -23.02 -0.18
N GLU A 142 -9.52 -23.12 -0.07
CA GLU A 142 -8.64 -21.95 0.00
C GLU A 142 -8.28 -21.45 -1.41
N ILE A 143 -8.29 -20.14 -1.59
CA ILE A 143 -7.93 -19.52 -2.88
C ILE A 143 -6.42 -19.61 -3.10
N GLY A 144 -6.02 -19.96 -4.31
CA GLY A 144 -4.62 -20.09 -4.70
C GLY A 144 -4.42 -21.31 -5.60
N LEU A 145 -3.20 -21.47 -6.09
CA LEU A 145 -2.82 -22.61 -6.91
C LEU A 145 -1.67 -23.34 -6.20
N PRO A 146 -1.96 -24.38 -5.39
CA PRO A 146 -0.95 -25.02 -4.53
C PRO A 146 0.23 -25.58 -5.32
N TYR A 147 -0.02 -26.02 -6.56
CA TYR A 147 1.02 -26.53 -7.45
C TYR A 147 2.07 -25.48 -7.84
N ILE A 148 1.83 -24.18 -7.65
CA ILE A 148 2.86 -23.14 -7.85
C ILE A 148 3.99 -23.31 -6.83
N HIS A 149 3.66 -23.61 -5.57
CA HIS A 149 4.65 -24.03 -4.56
C HIS A 149 5.23 -25.40 -4.94
N GLY A 150 4.44 -26.24 -5.60
CA GLY A 150 4.83 -27.59 -6.00
C GLY A 150 5.92 -27.72 -7.04
N VAL A 151 6.19 -26.70 -7.85
CA VAL A 151 7.27 -26.77 -8.86
C VAL A 151 8.67 -26.74 -8.25
N GLU A 152 8.81 -26.33 -6.99
CA GLU A 152 10.05 -26.41 -6.22
C GLU A 152 9.77 -26.81 -4.75
N PRO A 153 10.11 -28.04 -4.34
CA PRO A 153 9.84 -28.51 -2.97
C PRO A 153 10.60 -27.75 -1.88
N LYS A 154 11.73 -27.11 -2.23
CA LYS A 154 12.60 -26.40 -1.31
C LYS A 154 12.32 -24.91 -1.34
N GLU A 155 11.42 -24.49 -0.45
CA GLU A 155 11.15 -23.08 -0.19
C GLU A 155 12.01 -22.57 0.96
N GLY A 156 12.41 -21.31 0.88
CA GLY A 156 13.14 -20.59 1.92
C GLY A 156 12.67 -19.14 2.02
N PRO A 157 13.17 -18.40 3.02
CA PRO A 157 12.81 -17.00 3.16
C PRO A 157 13.34 -16.19 1.97
N LEU A 158 12.48 -15.35 1.40
CA LEU A 158 12.83 -14.47 0.29
C LEU A 158 13.00 -13.04 0.78
N HIS A 159 14.18 -12.50 0.56
CA HIS A 159 14.51 -11.10 0.85
C HIS A 159 14.86 -10.35 -0.43
N ARG A 160 14.48 -9.07 -0.47
CA ARG A 160 14.89 -8.14 -1.53
C ARG A 160 15.47 -6.86 -0.93
N PRO A 161 16.51 -6.28 -1.53
CA PRO A 161 17.03 -4.98 -1.09
C PRO A 161 15.91 -3.94 -1.05
N LEU A 162 15.88 -3.14 0.02
CA LEU A 162 14.93 -2.03 0.20
C LEU A 162 14.98 -1.05 -0.98
N GLN A 163 16.18 -0.83 -1.53
CA GLN A 163 16.42 0.02 -2.70
C GLN A 163 15.53 -0.35 -3.90
N ASN A 164 15.16 -1.62 -4.06
CA ASN A 164 14.28 -2.05 -5.16
C ASN A 164 12.85 -1.50 -5.05
N PHE A 165 12.46 -0.97 -3.88
CA PHE A 165 11.10 -0.48 -3.60
C PHE A 165 11.01 1.05 -3.70
N GLU A 166 12.14 1.77 -3.80
CA GLU A 166 12.20 3.24 -3.88
C GLU A 166 11.48 3.79 -5.11
N GLY A 167 11.48 3.06 -6.23
CA GLY A 167 10.76 3.42 -7.46
C GLY A 167 9.23 3.24 -7.39
N GLY A 168 8.69 2.91 -6.22
CA GLY A 168 7.28 2.56 -6.05
C GLY A 168 7.03 1.06 -6.24
N THR A 169 5.98 0.55 -5.59
CA THR A 169 5.63 -0.88 -5.62
C THR A 169 4.14 -1.05 -5.94
N LEU A 170 3.85 -1.82 -6.98
CA LEU A 170 2.48 -2.14 -7.38
C LEU A 170 2.12 -3.57 -6.97
N LEU A 171 1.13 -3.71 -6.08
CA LEU A 171 0.58 -5.00 -5.67
C LEU A 171 -0.73 -5.30 -6.41
N VAL A 172 -0.67 -6.20 -7.39
CA VAL A 172 -1.83 -6.58 -8.22
C VAL A 172 -2.39 -7.93 -7.78
N GLY A 173 -3.71 -8.09 -7.89
CA GLY A 173 -4.38 -9.37 -7.62
C GLY A 173 -5.89 -9.19 -7.52
N THR A 174 -6.63 -10.29 -7.56
CA THR A 174 -8.10 -10.31 -7.40
C THR A 174 -8.51 -10.16 -5.94
N THR A 175 -9.80 -9.99 -5.65
CA THR A 175 -10.30 -10.00 -4.27
C THR A 175 -9.94 -11.32 -3.60
N GLN A 176 -9.58 -11.28 -2.31
CA GLN A 176 -9.09 -12.42 -1.52
C GLN A 176 -7.76 -13.05 -1.98
N SER A 177 -7.08 -12.51 -2.99
CA SER A 177 -5.77 -13.01 -3.45
C SER A 177 -4.58 -12.74 -2.51
N GLY A 178 -4.82 -12.31 -1.26
CA GLY A 178 -3.75 -11.99 -0.31
C GLY A 178 -3.14 -10.58 -0.38
N LYS A 179 -3.58 -9.68 -1.28
CA LYS A 179 -3.02 -8.30 -1.40
C LYS A 179 -2.88 -7.55 -0.07
N GLY A 180 -3.94 -7.60 0.76
CA GLY A 180 -3.93 -6.92 2.06
C GLY A 180 -3.01 -7.58 3.09
N VAL A 181 -2.67 -8.86 2.91
CA VAL A 181 -1.68 -9.56 3.75
C VAL A 181 -0.27 -9.15 3.32
N ALA A 182 0.00 -9.12 2.02
CA ALA A 182 1.27 -8.62 1.48
C ALA A 182 1.53 -7.16 1.90
N LEU A 183 0.53 -6.28 1.77
CA LEU A 183 0.62 -4.89 2.22
C LEU A 183 0.88 -4.80 3.73
N ALA A 184 0.17 -5.59 4.54
CA ALA A 184 0.35 -5.62 5.99
C ALA A 184 1.77 -6.07 6.39
N ASN A 185 2.34 -7.06 5.69
CA ASN A 185 3.72 -7.50 5.89
C ASN A 185 4.72 -6.37 5.61
N LEU A 186 4.57 -5.65 4.49
CA LEU A 186 5.44 -4.52 4.14
C LEU A 186 5.32 -3.37 5.14
N ILE A 187 4.09 -3.00 5.53
CA ILE A 187 3.85 -1.92 6.51
C ILE A 187 4.44 -2.28 7.87
N THR A 188 4.26 -3.52 8.33
CA THR A 188 4.80 -3.96 9.63
C THR A 188 6.32 -3.82 9.66
N GLN A 189 7.00 -4.20 8.57
CA GLN A 189 8.45 -4.05 8.46
C GLN A 189 8.89 -2.57 8.38
N ALA A 190 8.13 -1.72 7.69
CA ALA A 190 8.41 -0.27 7.64
C ALA A 190 8.25 0.39 9.02
N ILE A 191 7.19 0.05 9.76
CA ILE A 191 6.98 0.50 11.14
C ILE A 191 8.15 0.04 12.02
N ARG A 192 8.54 -1.24 11.92
CA ARG A 192 9.67 -1.77 12.69
C ARG A 192 11.00 -1.06 12.38
N ARG A 193 11.23 -0.73 11.10
CA ARG A 193 12.41 0.03 10.66
C ARG A 193 12.45 1.46 11.23
N GLY A 194 11.29 1.98 11.65
CA GLY A 194 11.15 3.35 12.15
C GLY A 194 10.83 4.37 11.07
N ASP A 195 10.35 3.91 9.91
CA ASP A 195 9.91 4.81 8.83
C ASP A 195 8.62 5.55 9.22
N VAL A 196 8.42 6.72 8.62
CA VAL A 196 7.12 7.40 8.64
C VAL A 196 6.19 6.69 7.66
N VAL A 197 5.16 6.03 8.17
CA VAL A 197 4.19 5.29 7.35
C VAL A 197 2.85 6.01 7.33
N ILE A 198 2.44 6.47 6.15
CA ILE A 198 1.11 7.05 5.90
C ILE A 198 0.27 6.01 5.16
N VAL A 199 -0.86 5.61 5.75
CA VAL A 199 -1.76 4.61 5.18
C VAL A 199 -3.07 5.28 4.78
N ILE A 200 -3.44 5.19 3.51
CA ILE A 200 -4.75 5.61 3.01
C ILE A 200 -5.59 4.36 2.80
N ASP A 201 -6.58 4.14 3.68
CA ASP A 201 -7.44 2.96 3.65
C ASP A 201 -8.90 3.31 3.29
N PRO A 202 -9.24 3.37 1.99
CA PRO A 202 -10.60 3.68 1.56
C PRO A 202 -11.62 2.58 1.92
N LYS A 203 -11.15 1.39 2.34
CA LYS A 203 -12.01 0.25 2.67
C LYS A 203 -12.35 0.16 4.16
N ASN A 204 -11.73 1.02 5.00
CA ASN A 204 -11.87 0.97 6.44
C ASN A 204 -11.64 -0.46 7.00
N SER A 205 -10.53 -1.06 6.59
CA SER A 205 -10.15 -2.43 6.92
C SER A 205 -9.74 -2.54 8.39
N ARG A 206 -10.63 -3.09 9.21
CA ARG A 206 -10.34 -3.47 10.61
C ARG A 206 -9.13 -4.39 10.75
N ARG A 207 -8.81 -5.17 9.71
CA ARG A 207 -7.61 -6.02 9.72
C ARG A 207 -6.34 -5.19 9.56
N LEU A 208 -6.33 -4.26 8.60
CA LEU A 208 -5.16 -3.42 8.36
C LEU A 208 -4.88 -2.54 9.57
N LYS A 209 -5.93 -1.89 10.10
CA LYS A 209 -5.84 -1.08 11.33
C LYS A 209 -5.23 -1.87 12.50
N ARG A 210 -5.77 -3.05 12.81
CA ARG A 210 -5.24 -3.90 13.90
C ARG A 210 -3.78 -4.30 13.70
N VAL A 211 -3.37 -4.57 12.46
CA VAL A 211 -1.95 -4.90 12.18
C VAL A 211 -1.06 -3.69 12.42
N VAL A 212 -1.47 -2.50 11.97
CA VAL A 212 -0.72 -1.26 12.20
C VAL A 212 -0.63 -0.93 13.69
N GLU A 213 -1.76 -0.97 14.40
CA GLU A 213 -1.81 -0.76 15.86
C GLU A 213 -0.89 -1.74 16.60
N ARG A 214 -0.95 -3.03 16.23
CA ARG A 214 -0.10 -4.06 16.83
C ARG A 214 1.38 -3.83 16.52
N ALA A 215 1.73 -3.53 15.27
CA ALA A 215 3.11 -3.24 14.87
C ALA A 215 3.67 -2.01 15.60
N CYS A 216 2.86 -0.95 15.77
CA CYS A 216 3.25 0.21 16.56
C CYS A 216 3.44 -0.17 18.04
N ALA A 217 2.51 -0.93 18.64
CA ALA A 217 2.62 -1.36 20.03
C ALA A 217 3.87 -2.23 20.29
N ASP A 218 4.25 -3.07 19.34
CA ASP A 218 5.39 -3.99 19.49
C ASP A 218 6.74 -3.33 19.18
N TYR A 219 6.79 -2.31 18.31
CA TYR A 219 8.05 -1.76 17.79
C TYR A 219 8.27 -0.26 18.00
N ARG A 220 7.26 0.49 18.45
CA ARG A 220 7.29 1.94 18.59
C ARG A 220 6.90 2.38 19.99
N GLU A 221 7.17 3.64 20.28
CA GLU A 221 6.73 4.27 21.52
C GLU A 221 5.20 4.37 21.60
N PRO A 222 4.63 4.42 22.81
CA PRO A 222 3.22 4.71 23.02
C PRO A 222 2.75 5.96 22.23
N ASP A 223 1.49 5.97 21.85
CA ASP A 223 0.85 7.08 21.10
C ASP A 223 1.42 7.37 19.70
N THR A 224 2.29 6.51 19.16
CA THR A 224 2.81 6.64 17.79
C THR A 224 1.71 6.45 16.73
N PHE A 225 0.73 5.57 16.97
CA PHE A 225 -0.36 5.34 16.04
C PHE A 225 -1.36 6.51 16.07
N MET A 226 -1.53 7.16 14.92
CA MET A 226 -2.51 8.24 14.72
C MET A 226 -3.50 7.84 13.64
N GLU A 227 -4.79 8.05 13.91
CA GLU A 227 -5.87 7.82 12.95
C GLU A 227 -6.57 9.14 12.64
N PHE A 228 -6.84 9.40 11.37
CA PHE A 228 -7.79 10.43 10.94
C PHE A 228 -8.99 9.75 10.30
N HIS A 229 -10.20 10.00 10.82
CA HIS A 229 -11.44 9.51 10.24
C HIS A 229 -12.47 10.65 10.14
N PRO A 230 -12.93 11.02 8.93
CA PRO A 230 -13.74 12.23 8.73
C PRO A 230 -15.09 12.18 9.46
N ALA A 231 -15.70 11.00 9.59
CA ALA A 231 -16.98 10.83 10.29
C ALA A 231 -16.86 10.66 11.82
N PHE A 232 -15.67 10.43 12.36
CA PHE A 232 -15.45 10.13 13.79
C PHE A 232 -14.27 10.95 14.35
N PRO A 233 -14.36 12.29 14.36
CA PRO A 233 -13.27 13.18 14.78
C PRO A 233 -12.88 13.05 16.25
N GLU A 234 -13.67 12.35 17.06
CA GLU A 234 -13.40 12.04 18.46
C GLU A 234 -12.44 10.85 18.67
N ARG A 235 -12.23 10.02 17.64
CA ARG A 235 -11.43 8.79 17.75
C ARG A 235 -9.94 8.98 17.49
N GLY A 236 -9.55 10.11 16.92
CA GLY A 236 -8.17 10.30 16.49
C GLY A 236 -7.81 11.76 16.24
N VAL A 237 -6.83 11.98 15.37
CA VAL A 237 -6.33 13.31 15.05
C VAL A 237 -7.31 14.07 14.15
N ARG A 238 -7.24 15.40 14.23
CA ARG A 238 -8.01 16.32 13.37
C ARG A 238 -7.07 16.97 12.38
N LEU A 239 -7.50 17.06 11.12
CA LEU A 239 -6.73 17.69 10.05
C LEU A 239 -7.43 18.95 9.58
N ASP A 240 -6.72 20.07 9.60
CA ASP A 240 -7.15 21.33 9.02
C ASP A 240 -6.21 21.70 7.86
N PHE A 241 -6.71 21.51 6.64
CA PHE A 241 -5.98 21.77 5.41
C PHE A 241 -5.76 23.27 5.13
N THR A 242 -6.39 24.16 5.91
CA THR A 242 -6.27 25.61 5.82
C THR A 242 -5.42 26.22 6.94
N PHE A 243 -4.92 25.40 7.88
CA PHE A 243 -4.16 25.89 9.04
C PHE A 243 -2.78 26.41 8.66
N ASN A 244 -1.99 25.55 8.02
CA ASN A 244 -0.58 25.83 7.73
C ASN A 244 -0.43 26.25 6.26
N TRP A 245 0.13 27.43 6.02
CA TRP A 245 0.45 27.96 4.68
C TRP A 245 1.63 28.92 4.80
N GLN A 246 2.50 28.98 3.79
CA GLN A 246 3.55 30.00 3.72
C GLN A 246 3.07 31.20 2.91
N LYS A 247 2.30 30.95 1.85
CA LYS A 247 1.64 31.99 1.04
C LYS A 247 0.11 31.81 1.09
N PRO A 248 -0.68 32.90 1.23
CA PRO A 248 -2.14 32.78 1.25
C PRO A 248 -2.71 32.08 0.00
N THR A 249 -2.06 32.27 -1.15
CA THR A 249 -2.41 31.63 -2.43
C THR A 249 -2.41 30.09 -2.38
N GLU A 250 -1.66 29.48 -1.45
CA GLU A 250 -1.65 28.02 -1.29
C GLU A 250 -3.02 27.44 -0.91
N ILE A 251 -3.82 28.19 -0.14
CA ILE A 251 -5.15 27.73 0.27
C ILE A 251 -6.04 27.56 -0.96
N ALA A 252 -6.02 28.53 -1.87
CA ALA A 252 -6.74 28.46 -3.14
C ALA A 252 -6.24 27.30 -4.01
N SER A 253 -4.92 27.11 -4.12
CA SER A 253 -4.34 26.00 -4.89
C SER A 253 -4.71 24.62 -4.33
N ARG A 254 -4.77 24.47 -3.00
CA ARG A 254 -5.20 23.21 -2.36
C ARG A 254 -6.66 22.89 -2.68
N ILE A 255 -7.54 23.89 -2.63
CA ILE A 255 -8.96 23.72 -3.00
C ILE A 255 -9.11 23.46 -4.50
N GLN A 256 -8.31 24.10 -5.35
CA GLN A 256 -8.31 23.83 -6.78
C GLN A 256 -7.89 22.39 -7.11
N SER A 257 -6.94 21.81 -6.37
CA SER A 257 -6.45 20.44 -6.61
C SER A 257 -7.51 19.34 -6.44
N ILE A 258 -8.62 19.64 -5.75
CA ILE A 258 -9.75 18.72 -5.57
C ILE A 258 -10.90 18.99 -6.55
N MET A 259 -10.80 20.05 -7.37
CA MET A 259 -11.82 20.33 -8.38
C MET A 259 -11.71 19.33 -9.54
N PRO A 260 -12.83 18.94 -10.17
CA PRO A 260 -12.81 18.10 -11.35
C PRO A 260 -11.93 18.70 -12.45
N PRO A 261 -11.20 17.88 -13.23
CA PRO A 261 -10.42 18.38 -14.34
C PRO A 261 -11.33 19.06 -15.37
N ASP A 262 -11.02 20.31 -15.69
CA ASP A 262 -11.70 21.11 -16.70
C ASP A 262 -10.87 21.11 -18.00
N THR A 263 -11.45 20.64 -19.10
CA THR A 263 -10.80 20.56 -20.42
C THR A 263 -10.29 21.92 -20.91
N ALA A 264 -10.94 23.02 -20.51
CA ALA A 264 -10.56 24.38 -20.90
C ALA A 264 -9.79 25.14 -19.80
N GLY A 265 -9.73 24.61 -18.58
CA GLY A 265 -9.11 25.24 -17.40
C GLY A 265 -9.80 26.51 -16.87
N ALA A 266 -10.69 27.14 -17.63
CA ALA A 266 -11.32 28.41 -17.28
C ALA A 266 -12.15 28.34 -15.99
N PHE A 267 -12.91 27.27 -15.76
CA PHE A 267 -13.69 27.08 -14.55
C PHE A 267 -12.78 26.90 -13.33
N SER A 268 -11.71 26.12 -13.49
CA SER A 268 -10.74 25.89 -12.42
C SER A 268 -9.94 27.15 -12.06
N ALA A 269 -9.66 28.01 -13.04
CA ALA A 269 -8.98 29.29 -12.84
C ALA A 269 -9.91 30.28 -12.11
N PHE A 270 -11.16 30.41 -12.57
CA PHE A 270 -12.15 31.25 -11.91
C PHE A 270 -12.40 30.84 -10.45
N GLY A 271 -12.55 29.54 -10.19
CA GLY A 271 -12.71 29.02 -8.84
C GLY A 271 -11.49 29.30 -7.95
N TRP A 272 -10.29 29.21 -8.50
CA TRP A 272 -9.06 29.57 -7.79
C TRP A 272 -9.02 31.06 -7.47
N ASP A 273 -9.34 31.93 -8.42
CA ASP A 273 -9.37 33.39 -8.22
C ASP A 273 -10.38 33.78 -7.15
N ALA A 274 -11.61 33.25 -7.21
CA ALA A 274 -12.65 33.52 -6.23
C ALA A 274 -12.22 33.15 -4.81
N VAL A 275 -11.64 31.96 -4.62
CA VAL A 275 -11.11 31.54 -3.32
C VAL A 275 -9.94 32.43 -2.90
N ASN A 276 -9.01 32.74 -3.82
CA ASN A 276 -7.83 33.54 -3.53
C ASN A 276 -8.20 34.95 -3.07
N VAL A 277 -9.12 35.65 -3.74
CA VAL A 277 -9.54 37.00 -3.34
C VAL A 277 -10.12 36.99 -1.92
N VAL A 278 -10.99 36.02 -1.60
CA VAL A 278 -11.51 35.87 -0.23
C VAL A 278 -10.38 35.60 0.77
N VAL A 279 -9.44 34.70 0.45
CA VAL A 279 -8.30 34.41 1.32
C VAL A 279 -7.43 35.64 1.57
N GLN A 280 -7.10 36.40 0.53
CA GLN A 280 -6.30 37.62 0.65
C GLN A 280 -7.03 38.65 1.51
N GLY A 281 -8.32 38.87 1.26
CA GLY A 281 -9.13 39.79 2.06
C GLY A 281 -9.22 39.38 3.53
N LEU A 282 -9.38 38.08 3.82
CA LEU A 282 -9.36 37.55 5.19
C LEU A 282 -8.02 37.80 5.88
N VAL A 283 -6.90 37.54 5.19
CA VAL A 283 -5.56 37.81 5.73
C VAL A 283 -5.36 39.30 5.98
N GLU A 284 -5.83 40.17 5.08
CA GLU A 284 -5.73 41.63 5.21
C GLU A 284 -6.43 42.14 6.48
N ILE A 285 -7.61 41.61 6.79
CA ILE A 285 -8.36 41.97 8.02
C ILE A 285 -7.89 41.18 9.25
N GLU A 286 -6.73 40.50 9.19
CA GLU A 286 -6.16 39.67 10.26
C GLU A 286 -7.09 38.52 10.70
N GLU A 287 -8.03 38.13 9.85
CA GLU A 287 -8.86 36.97 10.06
C GLU A 287 -8.23 35.74 9.40
N ARG A 288 -7.93 34.73 10.21
CA ARG A 288 -7.44 33.48 9.65
C ARG A 288 -8.49 32.82 8.71
N PRO A 289 -8.11 32.46 7.47
CA PRO A 289 -8.98 31.70 6.58
C PRO A 289 -9.25 30.29 7.12
N ASN A 290 -10.49 29.83 6.94
CA ASN A 290 -10.89 28.44 7.20
C ASN A 290 -12.05 28.06 6.27
N LEU A 291 -12.31 26.76 6.13
CA LEU A 291 -13.34 26.27 5.19
C LEU A 291 -14.74 26.89 5.45
N VAL A 292 -15.13 27.10 6.72
CA VAL A 292 -16.43 27.70 7.05
C VAL A 292 -16.52 29.15 6.58
N LYS A 293 -15.47 29.95 6.78
CA LYS A 293 -15.39 31.33 6.29
C LYS A 293 -15.38 31.38 4.77
N LEU A 294 -14.61 30.49 4.14
CA LEU A 294 -14.55 30.41 2.68
C LEU A 294 -15.93 30.12 2.10
N THR A 295 -16.63 29.09 2.60
CA THR A 295 -18.01 28.80 2.18
C THR A 295 -18.93 30.00 2.41
N LYS A 296 -18.88 30.61 3.60
CA LYS A 296 -19.69 31.79 3.93
C LYS A 296 -19.51 32.93 2.93
N TYR A 297 -18.28 33.28 2.57
CA TYR A 297 -18.02 34.46 1.72
C TYR A 297 -18.08 34.16 0.22
N ILE A 298 -17.85 32.91 -0.20
CA ILE A 298 -18.02 32.51 -1.59
C ILE A 298 -19.51 32.40 -1.94
N GLU A 299 -20.32 31.83 -1.05
CA GLU A 299 -21.76 31.64 -1.31
C GLU A 299 -22.59 32.87 -0.89
N GLY A 300 -22.23 33.50 0.24
CA GLY A 300 -22.97 34.61 0.84
C GLY A 300 -22.50 36.00 0.39
N GLY A 301 -21.43 36.09 -0.40
CA GLY A 301 -20.87 37.34 -0.89
C GLY A 301 -19.63 37.82 -0.14
N ILE A 302 -18.72 38.47 -0.87
CA ILE A 302 -17.44 38.98 -0.38
C ILE A 302 -17.54 40.36 0.30
N GLU A 303 -18.71 40.98 0.21
CA GLU A 303 -18.98 42.35 0.66
C GLU A 303 -18.54 42.62 2.11
N PRO A 304 -18.77 41.73 3.10
CA PRO A 304 -18.29 41.97 4.46
C PRO A 304 -16.77 41.95 4.58
N VAL A 305 -16.08 41.16 3.75
CA VAL A 305 -14.61 41.11 3.70
C VAL A 305 -14.08 42.39 3.05
N LEU A 306 -14.68 42.83 1.94
CA LEU A 306 -14.33 44.08 1.28
C LEU A 306 -14.54 45.29 2.22
N GLU A 307 -15.67 45.33 2.92
CA GLU A 307 -15.95 46.38 3.91
C GLU A 307 -14.90 46.39 5.01
N GLY A 308 -14.58 45.23 5.60
CA GLY A 308 -13.53 45.11 6.61
C GLY A 308 -12.16 45.58 6.10
N SER A 309 -11.79 45.21 4.88
CA SER A 309 -10.54 45.62 4.24
C SER A 309 -10.48 47.14 4.03
N LEU A 310 -11.57 47.75 3.54
CA LEU A 310 -11.68 49.20 3.34
C LEU A 310 -11.60 49.96 4.66
N LEU A 311 -12.33 49.52 5.70
CA LEU A 311 -12.31 50.14 7.02
C LEU A 311 -10.89 50.14 7.61
N ARG A 312 -10.22 48.98 7.57
CA ARG A 312 -8.84 48.84 8.04
C ARG A 312 -7.87 49.70 7.22
N TYR A 313 -8.02 49.71 5.90
CA TYR A 313 -7.21 50.55 5.02
C TYR A 313 -7.36 52.04 5.38
N TYR A 314 -8.57 52.53 5.60
CA TYR A 314 -8.79 53.92 6.00
C TYR A 314 -8.25 54.23 7.39
N ASP A 315 -8.45 53.34 8.36
CA ASP A 315 -7.90 53.51 9.71
C ASP A 315 -6.36 53.62 9.68
N GLN A 316 -5.69 52.85 8.81
CA GLN A 316 -4.24 52.86 8.67
C GLN A 316 -3.68 54.04 7.85
N THR A 317 -4.36 54.43 6.78
CA THR A 317 -3.84 55.42 5.82
C THR A 317 -4.33 56.84 6.09
N LEU A 318 -5.59 56.99 6.53
CA LEU A 318 -6.25 58.27 6.75
C LEU A 318 -6.36 58.64 8.25
N GLY A 319 -6.16 57.66 9.14
CA GLY A 319 -6.19 57.85 10.60
C GLY A 319 -7.60 57.93 11.19
N ALA A 320 -7.69 58.02 12.52
CA ALA A 320 -8.94 57.85 13.28
C ALA A 320 -10.11 58.81 12.92
N GLY A 321 -9.81 59.91 12.22
CA GLY A 321 -10.80 60.91 11.80
C GLY A 321 -11.32 60.74 10.37
N TRP A 322 -10.99 59.65 9.67
CA TRP A 322 -11.32 59.50 8.24
C TRP A 322 -12.83 59.58 7.94
N ARG A 323 -13.67 59.17 8.90
CA ARG A 323 -15.14 59.28 8.79
C ARG A 323 -15.62 60.73 8.79
N GLU A 324 -14.82 61.65 9.33
CA GLU A 324 -15.16 63.07 9.44
C GLU A 324 -14.75 63.88 8.21
N LEU A 325 -14.02 63.29 7.27
CA LEU A 325 -13.63 63.94 6.02
C LEU A 325 -14.88 64.41 5.26
N PRO A 326 -14.92 65.65 4.77
CA PRO A 326 -16.12 66.24 4.13
C PRO A 326 -16.70 65.36 3.02
N GLU A 327 -15.82 64.81 2.19
CA GLU A 327 -16.16 63.96 1.04
C GLU A 327 -16.72 62.61 1.51
N MET A 328 -16.12 62.00 2.54
CA MET A 328 -16.60 60.74 3.13
C MET A 328 -17.97 60.93 3.80
N LYS A 329 -18.16 61.98 4.60
CA LYS A 329 -19.45 62.30 5.23
C LYS A 329 -20.56 62.47 4.20
N LYS A 330 -20.27 63.15 3.08
CA LYS A 330 -21.22 63.35 2.00
C LYS A 330 -21.66 62.00 1.42
N LEU A 331 -20.71 61.15 1.07
CA LEU A 331 -20.98 59.82 0.52
C LEU A 331 -21.76 58.93 1.50
N LEU A 332 -21.40 58.94 2.79
CA LEU A 332 -22.11 58.20 3.84
C LEU A 332 -23.56 58.67 3.97
N ASN A 333 -23.83 59.97 3.95
CA ASN A 333 -25.18 60.52 4.01
C ASN A 333 -26.02 60.11 2.79
N ASP A 334 -25.43 60.14 1.60
CA ASP A 334 -26.10 59.70 0.37
C ASP A 334 -26.42 58.20 0.39
N ALA A 335 -25.51 57.39 0.94
CA ALA A 335 -25.73 55.95 1.12
C ALA A 335 -26.87 55.66 2.11
N HIS A 336 -26.94 56.37 3.24
CA HIS A 336 -28.02 56.22 4.21
C HIS A 336 -29.38 56.67 3.68
N ARG A 337 -29.41 57.67 2.79
CA ARG A 337 -30.63 58.11 2.10
C ARG A 337 -31.11 57.13 1.03
N GLY A 338 -30.36 56.06 0.75
CA GLY A 338 -30.69 55.08 -0.28
C GLY A 338 -30.36 55.54 -1.70
N ASN A 339 -29.59 56.62 -1.85
CA ASN A 339 -29.20 57.15 -3.17
C ASN A 339 -28.09 56.30 -3.82
N LEU A 340 -27.38 55.48 -3.04
CA LEU A 340 -26.42 54.49 -3.54
C LEU A 340 -27.05 53.09 -3.52
N LYS A 341 -27.14 52.47 -4.70
CA LYS A 341 -27.71 51.12 -4.85
C LYS A 341 -26.77 50.09 -4.24
N ARG A 342 -27.29 49.26 -3.34
CA ARG A 342 -26.55 48.12 -2.78
C ARG A 342 -26.37 47.02 -3.83
N PRO A 343 -25.18 46.42 -3.95
CA PRO A 343 -24.91 45.36 -4.93
C PRO A 343 -25.58 44.04 -4.53
N SER A 344 -25.72 43.78 -3.23
CA SER A 344 -26.34 42.58 -2.68
C SER A 344 -26.95 42.86 -1.30
N GLU A 345 -27.68 41.90 -0.74
CA GLU A 345 -28.21 41.97 0.63
C GLU A 345 -27.12 41.86 1.70
N ALA A 346 -25.96 41.27 1.35
CA ALA A 346 -24.81 41.16 2.25
C ALA A 346 -24.06 42.50 2.42
N ALA A 347 -24.26 43.45 1.51
CA ALA A 347 -23.66 44.77 1.57
C ALA A 347 -24.30 45.65 2.65
N SER A 348 -23.47 46.25 3.51
CA SER A 348 -23.95 47.28 4.43
C SER A 348 -24.43 48.52 3.67
N ALA A 349 -25.19 49.37 4.36
CA ALA A 349 -25.60 50.67 3.83
C ALA A 349 -24.39 51.57 3.51
N GLY A 350 -23.28 51.42 4.24
CA GLY A 350 -22.08 52.25 4.11
C GLY A 350 -21.08 51.75 3.06
N LEU A 351 -21.13 50.46 2.68
CA LEU A 351 -20.13 49.86 1.80
C LEU A 351 -19.97 50.63 0.48
N MET A 352 -21.08 51.04 -0.16
CA MET A 352 -21.00 51.78 -1.42
C MET A 352 -20.37 53.16 -1.26
N ALA A 353 -20.52 53.81 -0.10
CA ALA A 353 -19.81 55.06 0.19
C ALA A 353 -18.31 54.83 0.32
N PHE A 354 -17.91 53.74 0.99
CA PHE A 354 -16.51 53.35 1.10
C PHE A 354 -15.90 53.07 -0.27
N VAL A 355 -16.53 52.20 -1.07
CA VAL A 355 -16.05 51.90 -2.43
C VAL A 355 -15.95 53.17 -3.28
N ALA A 356 -16.98 54.02 -3.29
CA ALA A 356 -16.96 55.27 -4.05
C ALA A 356 -15.84 56.22 -3.59
N TYR A 357 -15.60 56.33 -2.29
CA TYR A 357 -14.50 57.13 -1.76
C TYR A 357 -13.15 56.57 -2.20
N TYR A 358 -12.94 55.26 -2.08
CA TYR A 358 -11.73 54.57 -2.51
C TYR A 358 -11.45 54.78 -4.00
N GLU A 359 -12.46 54.65 -4.86
CA GLU A 359 -12.29 54.80 -6.31
C GLU A 359 -12.04 56.24 -6.77
N HIS A 360 -12.64 57.23 -6.11
CA HIS A 360 -12.61 58.62 -6.59
C HIS A 360 -11.60 59.51 -5.85
N HIS A 361 -11.27 59.19 -4.60
CA HIS A 361 -10.47 60.07 -3.73
C HIS A 361 -9.11 59.46 -3.34
N ILE A 362 -8.93 58.15 -3.47
CA ILE A 362 -7.62 57.50 -3.27
C ILE A 362 -6.88 57.41 -4.60
N ALA A 363 -5.67 57.98 -4.63
CA ALA A 363 -4.80 57.94 -5.80
C ALA A 363 -4.36 56.50 -6.12
N GLN A 364 -4.26 56.16 -7.41
CA GLN A 364 -3.95 54.78 -7.85
C GLN A 364 -2.66 54.21 -7.25
N ASN A 365 -1.64 55.05 -7.02
CA ASN A 365 -0.38 54.64 -6.40
C ASN A 365 -0.48 54.35 -4.90
N GLN A 366 -1.58 54.75 -4.25
CA GLN A 366 -1.86 54.52 -2.83
C GLN A 366 -2.83 53.35 -2.61
N ARG A 367 -3.40 52.80 -3.69
CA ARG A 367 -4.37 51.70 -3.62
C ARG A 367 -3.73 50.39 -3.19
N ASN A 368 -4.51 49.59 -2.46
CA ASN A 368 -4.15 48.26 -2.02
C ASN A 368 -4.55 47.23 -3.09
N LYS A 369 -3.60 46.38 -3.49
CA LYS A 369 -3.79 45.33 -4.51
C LYS A 369 -4.79 44.24 -4.14
N VAL A 370 -5.13 44.10 -2.85
CA VAL A 370 -6.13 43.15 -2.36
C VAL A 370 -7.55 43.73 -2.46
N ILE A 371 -7.65 45.06 -2.41
CA ILE A 371 -8.92 45.79 -2.51
C ILE A 371 -9.28 46.07 -3.98
N ASP A 372 -8.27 46.39 -4.80
CA ASP A 372 -8.37 46.47 -6.27
C ASP A 372 -8.61 45.08 -6.88
#